data_AF-A0A2V8T976-F1
#
_entry.id   AF-A0A2V8T976-F1
#
_cell.length_a   1.000
_cell.length_b   1.000
_cell.length_c   1.000
_cell.angle_alpha   90.00
_cell.angle_beta   90.00
_cell.angle_gamma   90.00
#
_symmetry.space_group_name_H-M   'P 1'
#
loop_
_entity.id
_entity.type
_entity.pdbx_description
1 polymer ?
#
loop_
_entity_poly.entity_id
_entity_poly.type
_entity_poly.pdbx_seq_one_letter_code
_entity_poly.pdbx_strand_id
1 'polypeptide(L)' 'MTIRLNVNIDHIATIRQARRTWEPSVTAAAVLADLAGASGIT' A
#
# COMPACT_ATOMS: atom_id res chain seq x y z
N MET A 1 4.29 19.95 16.68
CA MET A 1 3.89 19.41 15.36
C MET A 1 4.22 17.93 15.35
N THR A 2 3.24 17.07 15.08
CA THR A 2 3.44 15.63 14.87
C THR A 2 3.75 15.36 13.40
N ILE A 3 4.76 14.53 13.13
CA ILE A 3 5.09 14.07 11.77
C ILE A 3 4.05 13.03 11.33
N ARG A 4 3.63 13.08 10.07
CA ARG A 4 2.72 12.10 9.45
C ARG A 4 3.47 11.21 8.48
N LEU A 5 3.15 9.91 8.50
CA LEU A 5 3.67 8.94 7.54
C LEU A 5 2.57 8.57 6.56
N ASN A 6 2.75 8.87 5.27
CA ASN A 6 1.89 8.36 4.21
C ASN A 6 2.62 7.22 3.49
N VAL A 7 1.93 6.11 3.24
CA VAL A 7 2.53 4.93 2.60
C VAL A 7 2.14 4.89 1.13
N ASN A 8 3.12 5.04 0.24
CA ASN A 8 2.92 4.83 -1.19
C ASN A 8 2.90 3.32 -1.53
N ILE A 9 1.89 2.86 -2.26
CA ILE A 9 1.69 1.43 -2.56
C ILE A 9 1.86 1.07 -4.05
N ASP A 10 2.39 1.97 -4.87
CA ASP A 10 2.55 1.75 -6.32
C ASP A 10 3.43 0.53 -6.63
N HIS A 11 4.47 0.29 -5.84
CA HIS A 11 5.37 -0.84 -6.08
C HIS A 11 4.74 -2.21 -5.78
N ILE A 12 3.68 -2.25 -4.97
CA ILE A 12 2.87 -3.46 -4.80
C ILE A 12 2.11 -3.75 -6.09
N ALA A 13 1.57 -2.70 -6.74
CA ALA A 13 0.96 -2.81 -8.05
C ALA A 13 1.98 -3.25 -9.12
N THR A 14 3.23 -2.76 -9.06
CA THR A 14 4.31 -3.21 -9.97
C THR A 14 4.53 -4.72 -9.89
N ILE A 15 4.63 -5.29 -8.69
CA ILE A 15 4.79 -6.75 -8.50
C ILE A 15 3.57 -7.51 -9.05
N ARG A 16 2.36 -7.02 -8.76
CA ARG A 16 1.12 -7.62 -9.28
C ARG A 16 1.10 -7.64 -10.81
N GLN A 17 1.46 -6.52 -11.44
CA GLN A 17 1.46 -6.39 -12.90
C GLN A 17 2.54 -7.22 -13.58
N ALA A 18 3.69 -7.46 -12.92
CA ALA A 18 4.73 -8.34 -13.44
C ALA A 18 4.21 -9.77 -13.72
N ARG A 19 3.21 -10.23 -12.95
CA ARG A 19 2.59 -11.56 -13.14
C ARG A 19 1.22 -11.52 -13.84
N ARG A 20 0.65 -10.33 -14.05
CA ARG A 20 -0.70 -10.12 -14.56
C ARG A 20 -1.75 -10.94 -13.80
N THR A 21 -1.63 -10.97 -12.48
CA THR A 21 -2.59 -11.65 -11.59
C THR A 21 -3.25 -10.64 -10.65
N TRP A 22 -4.07 -11.14 -9.73
CA TRP A 22 -4.72 -10.36 -8.68
C TRP A 22 -3.85 -10.22 -7.42
N GLU A 23 -2.76 -10.99 -7.32
CA GLU A 23 -1.82 -10.96 -6.20
C GLU A 23 -0.49 -10.27 -6.57
N PRO A 24 0.11 -9.51 -5.64
CA PRO A 24 -0.45 -9.11 -4.34
C PRO A 24 -1.62 -8.11 -4.47
N SER A 25 -2.55 -8.16 -3.52
CA SER A 25 -3.68 -7.23 -3.49
C SER A 25 -3.24 -5.85 -3.00
N VAL A 26 -3.34 -4.85 -3.88
CA VAL A 26 -3.04 -3.43 -3.58
C VAL A 26 -4.00 -2.89 -2.52
N THR A 27 -5.28 -3.28 -2.58
CA THR A 27 -6.29 -2.87 -1.59
C THR A 27 -6.00 -3.47 -0.21
N ALA A 28 -5.59 -4.74 -0.15
CA ALA A 28 -5.21 -5.35 1.13
C ALA A 28 -3.98 -4.65 1.74
N ALA A 29 -3.01 -4.26 0.91
CA ALA A 29 -1.85 -3.51 1.38
C ALA A 29 -2.22 -2.13 1.95
N ALA A 30 -3.17 -1.42 1.34
CA ALA A 30 -3.67 -0.15 1.89
C ALA A 30 -4.29 -0.34 3.28
N VAL A 31 -5.12 -1.37 3.45
CA VAL A 31 -5.74 -1.72 4.75
C VAL A 31 -4.68 -2.09 5.78
N LEU A 32 -3.68 -2.89 5.41
CA LEU A 32 -2.60 -3.28 6.32
C LEU A 32 -1.76 -2.07 6.76
N ALA A 33 -1.47 -1.14 5.84
CA ALA A 33 -0.73 0.07 6.16
C ALA A 33 -1.51 1.00 7.12
N ASP A 34 -2.82 1.15 6.92
CA ASP A 34 -3.70 1.91 7.81
C ASP A 34 -3.74 1.28 9.22
N LEU A 35 -3.96 -0.03 9.30
CA LEU A 35 -3.93 -0.78 10.58
C LEU A 35 -2.55 -0.73 11.27
N ALA A 36 -1.47 -0.56 10.51
CA ALA A 36 -0.12 -0.40 11.03
C ALA A 36 0.21 1.03 11.48
N GLY A 37 -0.73 1.98 11.37
CA GLY A 37 -0.58 3.35 11.84
C GLY A 37 -0.13 4.36 10.78
N ALA A 38 -0.29 4.04 9.50
CA ALA A 38 -0.15 5.04 8.44
C ALA A 38 -1.16 6.18 8.67
N SER A 39 -0.72 7.42 8.43
CA SER A 39 -1.57 8.61 8.47
C SER A 39 -2.37 8.80 7.17
N GLY A 40 -2.00 8.07 6.12
CA GLY A 40 -2.64 8.11 4.80
C GLY A 40 -1.97 7.16 3.82
N ILE A 41 -2.63 6.93 2.68
CA ILE A 41 -2.16 6.07 1.59
C ILE A 41 -1.94 6.93 0.35
N THR A 42 -0.92 6.61 -0.45
CA THR A 42 -0.64 7.27 -1.73
C THR A 42 -0.39 6.24 -2.83
#